data_AF-A0A9P6XTD2-F1
#
_entry.id   AF-A0A9P6XTD2-F1
#
_cell.length_a   1.000
_cell.length_b   1.000
_cell.length_c   1.000
_cell.angle_alpha   90.00
_cell.angle_beta   90.00
_cell.angle_gamma   90.00
#
_symmetry.space_group_name_H-M   'P 1'
#
loop_
_entity.id
_entity.type
_entity.pdbx_description
1 polymer ?
#
loop_
_entity_poly.entity_id
_entity_poly.type
_entity_poly.pdbx_seq_one_letter_code
_entity_poly.pdbx_strand_id
1 'polypeptide(L)'
;MTSLSTHGRDLLMRAVYAVEEAQQSVLTPDKINLASLGNMVPHLHWHVIPRWRGDRHFPDPIWAAARIAAGSEPAEWHERQARTQALLPRYRNRVIEAMNALLMH
;
A
#
# COMPACT_ATOMS: atom_id res chain seq x y z
N MET A 1 -15.20 3.25 9.20
CA MET A 1 -15.28 4.61 8.61
C MET A 1 -16.45 5.42 9.18
N THR A 2 -17.68 4.93 9.10
CA THR A 2 -18.87 5.70 9.53
C THR A 2 -18.94 5.97 11.03
N SER A 3 -18.25 5.18 11.86
CA SER A 3 -18.11 5.43 13.30
C SER A 3 -17.24 6.64 13.66
N LEU A 4 -16.48 7.19 12.70
CA LEU A 4 -15.72 8.43 12.89
C LEU A 4 -16.59 9.66 12.57
N SER A 5 -16.30 10.79 13.21
CA SER A 5 -16.83 12.11 12.82
C SER A 5 -16.41 12.45 11.38
N THR A 6 -17.10 13.38 10.72
CA THR A 6 -16.73 13.84 9.38
C THR A 6 -15.27 14.29 9.31
N HIS A 7 -14.85 15.12 10.26
CA HIS A 7 -13.45 15.54 10.37
C HIS A 7 -12.48 14.36 10.54
N GLY A 8 -12.84 13.35 11.36
CA GLY A 8 -12.02 12.16 11.54
C GLY A 8 -11.92 11.30 10.28
N ARG A 9 -12.99 11.22 9.48
CA ARG A 9 -12.97 10.53 8.17
C ARG A 9 -12.08 11.27 7.19
N ASP A 10 -12.18 12.59 7.13
CA ASP A 10 -11.39 13.42 6.22
C ASP A 10 -9.90 13.32 6.55
N LEU A 11 -9.55 13.41 7.85
CA LEU A 11 -8.16 13.24 8.30
C LEU A 11 -7.62 11.85 7.97
N LEU A 12 -8.40 10.80 8.21
CA LEU A 12 -8.00 9.43 7.89
C LEU A 12 -7.82 9.22 6.38
N MET A 13 -8.72 9.76 5.55
CA MET A 13 -8.58 9.64 4.09
C MET A 13 -7.40 10.45 3.55
N ARG A 14 -7.14 11.65 4.09
CA ARG A 14 -5.92 12.41 3.77
C ARG A 14 -4.66 11.59 4.06
N ALA A 15 -4.65 10.85 5.19
CA ALA A 15 -3.53 9.98 5.54
C ALA A 15 -3.38 8.80 4.57
N VAL A 16 -4.49 8.18 4.14
CA VAL A 16 -4.47 7.12 3.11
C VAL A 16 -3.88 7.65 1.81
N TYR A 17 -4.30 8.83 1.34
CA TYR A 17 -3.77 9.45 0.11
C TYR A 17 -2.29 9.82 0.24
N ALA A 18 -1.86 10.35 1.39
CA ALA A 18 -0.46 10.66 1.63
C ALA A 18 0.45 9.42 1.51
N VAL A 19 -0.01 8.26 2.01
CA VAL A 19 0.72 6.99 1.86
C VAL A 19 0.68 6.50 0.41
N GLU A 20 -0.48 6.59 -0.26
CA GLU A 20 -0.62 6.22 -1.67
C GLU A 20 0.32 7.05 -2.57
N GLU A 21 0.37 8.36 -2.41
CA GLU A 21 1.26 9.25 -3.16
C GLU A 21 2.74 8.97 -2.87
N ALA A 22 3.10 8.66 -1.63
CA ALA A 22 4.45 8.24 -1.26
C ALA A 22 4.83 6.91 -1.95
N GLN A 23 3.90 5.95 -2.02
CA GLN A 23 4.12 4.70 -2.76
C GLN A 23 4.28 4.97 -4.26
N GLN A 24 3.39 5.77 -4.84
CA GLN A 24 3.43 6.10 -6.26
C GLN A 24 4.75 6.77 -6.65
N SER A 25 5.19 7.76 -5.87
CA SER A 25 6.39 8.54 -6.17
C SER A 25 7.70 7.79 -5.93
N VAL A 26 7.76 6.88 -4.94
CA VAL A 26 9.01 6.19 -4.59
C VAL A 26 9.10 4.79 -5.20
N LEU A 27 8.01 4.02 -5.18
CA LEU A 27 8.01 2.61 -5.56
C LEU A 27 7.58 2.37 -7.01
N THR A 28 6.93 3.36 -7.64
CA THR A 28 6.44 3.29 -9.03
C THR A 28 5.68 1.98 -9.34
N PRO A 29 4.61 1.68 -8.58
CA PRO A 29 3.76 0.51 -8.85
C PRO A 29 2.95 0.67 -10.14
N ASP A 30 2.55 -0.46 -10.73
CA ASP A 30 1.62 -0.46 -11.86
C ASP A 30 0.19 -0.10 -11.41
N LYS A 31 -0.15 -0.43 -10.16
CA LYS A 31 -1.43 -0.09 -9.52
C LYS A 31 -1.27 -0.02 -8.00
N ILE A 32 -2.05 0.85 -7.34
CA ILE A 32 -2.22 0.78 -5.88
C ILE A 32 -3.65 0.30 -5.57
N ASN A 33 -3.79 -0.67 -4.66
CA ASN A 33 -5.07 -1.11 -4.15
C ASN A 33 -5.32 -0.49 -2.77
N LEU A 34 -6.48 0.14 -2.62
CA LEU A 34 -6.97 0.67 -1.34
C LEU A 34 -8.13 -0.20 -0.87
N ALA A 35 -8.09 -0.66 0.38
CA ALA A 35 -9.20 -1.40 0.96
C ALA A 35 -9.29 -1.17 2.47
N SER A 36 -10.50 -1.00 2.98
CA SER A 36 -10.81 -1.14 4.40
C SER A 36 -11.66 -2.39 4.56
N LEU A 37 -11.00 -3.47 5.01
CA LEU A 37 -11.66 -4.71 5.42
C LEU A 37 -11.76 -4.72 6.96
N GLY A 38 -12.23 -5.81 7.53
CA GLY A 38 -12.32 -5.94 8.99
C GLY A 38 -12.91 -7.26 9.47
N ASN A 39 -12.92 -8.30 8.63
CA ASN A 39 -13.62 -9.55 8.91
C ASN A 39 -13.06 -10.25 10.17
N MET A 40 -11.75 -10.16 10.39
CA MET A 40 -11.06 -10.81 11.53
C MET A 40 -10.50 -9.83 12.55
N VAL A 41 -10.12 -8.61 12.13
CA VAL A 41 -9.58 -7.57 13.02
C VAL A 41 -10.58 -6.41 13.03
N PRO A 42 -11.32 -6.19 14.14
CA PRO A 42 -12.40 -5.21 14.20
C PRO A 42 -11.91 -3.76 14.27
N HIS A 43 -10.66 -3.54 14.68
CA HIS A 43 -10.07 -2.21 14.72
C HIS A 43 -10.03 -1.61 13.30
N LEU A 44 -10.55 -0.40 13.12
CA LEU A 44 -10.56 0.27 11.81
C LEU A 44 -9.14 0.44 11.29
N HIS A 45 -8.88 -0.11 10.11
CA HIS A 45 -7.61 0.03 9.40
C HIS A 45 -7.83 0.09 7.90
N TRP A 46 -6.79 0.54 7.20
CA TRP A 46 -6.73 0.60 5.75
C TRP A 46 -5.50 -0.15 5.26
N HIS A 47 -5.69 -0.87 4.16
CA HIS A 47 -4.62 -1.43 3.37
C HIS A 47 -4.35 -0.49 2.20
N VAL A 48 -3.08 -0.11 2.02
CA VAL A 48 -2.57 0.69 0.90
C VAL A 48 -1.46 -0.13 0.25
N ILE A 49 -1.79 -0.83 -0.83
CA ILE A 49 -0.96 -1.93 -1.34
C ILE A 49 -0.47 -1.59 -2.75
N PRO A 50 0.85 -1.37 -2.95
CA PRO A 50 1.42 -1.24 -4.28
C PRO A 50 1.45 -2.62 -4.95
N ARG A 51 1.02 -2.68 -6.21
CA ARG A 51 0.87 -3.90 -7.03
C ARG A 51 1.64 -3.75 -8.32
N TRP A 52 2.10 -4.87 -8.85
CA TRP A 52 2.82 -4.92 -10.12
C TRP A 52 2.34 -6.09 -10.96
N ARG A 53 2.44 -5.92 -12.28
CA ARG A 53 2.32 -7.03 -13.23
C ARG A 53 3.43 -8.04 -12.90
N GLY A 54 3.05 -9.30 -12.71
CA GLY A 54 3.96 -10.37 -12.33
C GLY A 54 4.07 -10.62 -10.82
N ASP A 55 3.40 -9.83 -9.97
CA ASP A 55 3.19 -10.27 -8.58
C ASP A 55 2.32 -11.52 -8.55
N ARG A 56 2.47 -12.33 -7.49
CA ARG A 56 1.88 -13.68 -7.40
C ARG A 56 0.35 -13.73 -7.50
N HIS A 57 -0.32 -12.61 -7.27
CA HIS A 57 -1.78 -12.55 -7.23
C HIS A 57 -2.35 -11.77 -8.42
N PHE A 58 -1.57 -10.92 -9.09
CA PHE A 58 -2.06 -10.07 -10.17
C PHE A 58 -2.73 -10.89 -11.30
N PRO A 59 -3.92 -10.49 -11.79
CA PRO A 59 -4.67 -9.25 -11.50
C PRO A 59 -5.61 -9.32 -10.29
N ASP A 60 -5.68 -10.45 -9.59
CA ASP A 60 -6.58 -10.67 -8.48
C ASP A 60 -6.14 -9.88 -7.21
N PRO A 61 -7.06 -9.65 -6.26
CA PRO A 61 -6.71 -9.04 -4.96
C PRO A 61 -5.64 -9.84 -4.22
N ILE A 62 -4.83 -9.18 -3.39
CA ILE A 62 -3.74 -9.84 -2.65
C ILE A 62 -4.24 -10.92 -1.66
N TRP A 63 -5.52 -10.88 -1.29
CA TRP A 63 -6.16 -11.84 -0.39
C TRP A 63 -6.77 -13.05 -1.12
N ALA A 64 -6.76 -13.08 -2.45
CA ALA A 64 -7.20 -14.24 -3.22
C ALA A 64 -6.15 -15.36 -3.17
N ALA A 65 -6.49 -16.54 -3.69
CA ALA A 65 -5.49 -17.59 -3.90
C ALA A 65 -4.40 -17.09 -4.86
N ALA A 66 -3.13 -17.35 -4.53
CA ALA A 66 -2.02 -16.99 -5.39
C ALA A 66 -2.12 -17.74 -6.74
N ARG A 67 -1.95 -17.01 -7.83
CA ARG A 67 -1.89 -17.57 -9.19
C ARG A 67 -0.53 -18.19 -9.49
N ILE A 68 0.51 -17.71 -8.79
CA ILE A 68 1.89 -18.18 -8.91
C ILE A 68 2.33 -18.75 -7.55
N ALA A 69 2.81 -19.99 -7.57
CA ALA A 69 3.35 -20.66 -6.40
C ALA A 69 4.62 -19.95 -5.90
N ALA A 70 4.84 -20.00 -4.59
CA ALA A 70 6.07 -19.44 -3.99
C ALA A 70 7.30 -20.15 -4.57
N GLY A 71 8.30 -19.37 -4.98
CA GLY A 71 9.52 -19.86 -5.64
C GLY A 71 9.37 -20.13 -7.14
N SER A 72 8.18 -19.92 -7.72
CA SER A 72 7.92 -20.06 -9.16
C SER A 72 7.71 -18.71 -9.84
N GLU A 73 8.06 -17.61 -9.16
CA GLU A 73 7.93 -16.27 -9.71
C GLU A 73 8.97 -16.01 -10.82
N PRO A 74 8.63 -15.19 -11.84
CA PRO A 74 9.57 -14.83 -12.89
C PRO A 74 10.81 -14.10 -12.34
N ALA A 75 11.95 -14.21 -13.04
CA ALA A 75 13.18 -13.48 -12.66
C ALA A 75 12.96 -11.97 -12.54
N GLU A 76 12.16 -11.39 -13.43
CA GLU A 76 11.77 -9.97 -13.39
C GLU A 76 11.06 -9.58 -12.08
N TRP A 77 10.28 -10.49 -11.49
CA TRP A 77 9.65 -10.26 -10.19
C TRP A 77 10.68 -10.22 -9.06
N HIS A 78 11.68 -11.09 -9.07
CA HIS A 78 12.76 -11.08 -8.08
C HIS A 78 13.60 -9.81 -8.17
N GLU A 79 13.96 -9.38 -9.38
CA GLU A 79 14.68 -8.12 -9.60
C GLU A 79 13.88 -6.91 -9.08
N ARG A 80 12.58 -6.91 -9.36
CA ARG A 80 11.67 -5.88 -8.87
C ARG A 80 11.54 -5.92 -7.35
N GLN A 81 11.42 -7.09 -6.75
CA GLN A 81 11.36 -7.24 -5.30
C GLN A 81 12.63 -6.70 -4.64
N ALA A 82 13.80 -7.05 -5.17
CA ALA A 82 15.08 -6.54 -4.68
C ALA A 82 15.17 -5.00 -4.80
N ARG A 83 14.74 -4.43 -5.93
CA ARG A 83 14.67 -2.98 -6.14
C ARG A 83 13.74 -2.30 -5.13
N THR A 84 12.52 -2.84 -4.96
CA THR A 84 11.55 -2.32 -3.98
C THR A 84 12.12 -2.38 -2.57
N GLN A 85 12.80 -3.47 -2.22
CA GLN A 85 13.41 -3.65 -0.91
C GLN A 85 14.51 -2.61 -0.64
N ALA A 86 15.33 -2.29 -1.66
CA ALA A 86 16.34 -1.24 -1.58
C ALA A 86 15.74 0.18 -1.43
N LEU A 87 14.50 0.39 -1.90
CA LEU A 87 13.79 1.67 -1.80
C LEU A 87 13.05 1.86 -0.46
N LEU A 88 12.91 0.82 0.35
CA LEU A 88 12.14 0.89 1.62
C LEU A 88 12.61 2.00 2.58
N PRO A 89 13.92 2.26 2.77
CA PRO A 89 14.35 3.37 3.61
C PRO A 89 13.87 4.73 3.09
N ARG A 90 13.95 4.95 1.77
CA ARG A 90 13.48 6.18 1.13
C ARG A 90 11.96 6.31 1.23
N TYR A 91 11.24 5.22 0.98
CA TYR A 91 9.79 5.18 1.09
C TYR A 91 9.33 5.50 2.52
N ARG A 92 9.96 4.88 3.52
CA ARG A 92 9.72 5.17 4.94
C ARG A 92 9.90 6.66 5.24
N ASN A 93 11.01 7.27 4.81
CA ASN A 93 11.27 8.68 5.05
C ASN A 93 10.21 9.58 4.40
N ARG A 94 9.81 9.26 3.16
CA ARG A 94 8.76 10.00 2.44
C ARG A 94 7.40 9.92 3.13
N VAL A 95 7.04 8.74 3.65
CA VAL A 95 5.80 8.57 4.44
C VAL A 95 5.85 9.40 5.72
N ILE A 96 6.97 9.38 6.46
CA ILE A 96 7.14 10.18 7.68
C ILE A 96 6.97 11.68 7.37
N GLU A 97 7.63 12.18 6.33
CA GLU A 97 7.51 13.56 5.88
C GLU A 97 6.07 13.93 5.53
N ALA A 98 5.39 13.09 4.72
CA ALA A 98 4.01 13.34 4.32
C ALA A 98 3.04 13.36 5.51
N MET A 99 3.21 12.43 6.45
CA MET A 99 2.37 12.34 7.64
C MET A 99 2.63 13.50 8.61
N ASN A 100 3.88 13.93 8.77
CA ASN A 100 4.20 15.11 9.57
C ASN A 100 3.58 16.38 8.99
N ALA A 101 3.67 16.57 7.67
CA ALA A 101 3.04 17.71 6.99
C ALA A 101 1.51 17.73 7.17
N LEU A 102 0.88 16.55 7.16
CA LEU A 102 -0.56 16.39 7.36
C LEU A 102 -1.02 16.75 8.78
N LEU A 103 -0.18 16.56 9.79
CA LEU A 103 -0.50 16.88 11.19
C LEU A 103 -0.23 18.35 11.56
N MET A 104 0.50 19.08 10.73
CA MET A 104 0.75 20.51 10.92
C MET A 104 -0.34 21.41 10.30
N HIS A 105 -1.35 20.82 9.64
CA HIS A 105 -2.45 21.51 8.94
C HIS A 105 -3.82 20.86 9.17
#